data_AF-A0A0S8JQP9-F1
#
_entry.id   AF-A0A0S8JQP9-F1
#
_cell.length_a   1.000
_cell.length_b   1.000
_cell.length_c   1.000
_cell.angle_alpha   90.00
_cell.angle_beta   90.00
_cell.angle_gamma   90.00
#
_symmetry.space_group_name_H-M   'P 1'
#
loop_
_entity.id
_entity.type
_entity.pdbx_description
1 polymer ?
#
loop_
_entity_poly.entity_id
_entity_poly.type
_entity_poly.pdbx_seq_one_letter_code
_entity_poly.pdbx_strand_id
1 'polypeptide(L)'
;MATRKDDASRTMPLTLAALRQHGALEDLSLPVGRFDPRGEWRHTYQIWLVGNRARRIGGVLQLGRSAAAGNGSVTLKVDMSVVQLAGTIHRTKATLQCAADPLATPRSWQIESTIVDSSGKPLDVTTVAESARVKDGTIEVTAGTRKFVRNVARVFTSNWSLFDAVQRLSGEETKPLEFALLEDLDLLKEGQRLSYWKTMDFELGGRTLRLHGYQQIGNGILPYQYWVDDQHRLLFAISGVRAYLFDPEAPNRLEQRLQGPAARKGRQKR
;
A
#
# COMPACT_ATOMS: atom_id res chain seq x y z
N MET A 1 26.84 -5.84 -39.46
CA MET A 1 25.47 -6.24 -39.08
C MET A 1 25.45 -6.44 -37.56
N ALA A 2 25.13 -5.39 -36.80
CA ALA A 2 25.05 -5.50 -35.35
C ALA A 2 23.76 -6.23 -35.00
N THR A 3 23.88 -7.40 -34.39
CA THR A 3 22.76 -8.14 -33.81
C THR A 3 22.11 -7.25 -32.76
N ARG A 4 20.93 -6.71 -33.07
CA ARG A 4 20.00 -6.22 -32.06
C ARG A 4 19.80 -7.39 -31.10
N LYS A 5 20.41 -7.33 -29.92
CA LYS A 5 19.93 -8.11 -28.78
C LYS A 5 18.49 -7.68 -28.62
N ASP A 6 17.57 -8.58 -28.96
CA ASP A 6 16.16 -8.41 -28.66
C ASP A 6 16.08 -8.05 -27.17
N ASP A 7 15.73 -6.80 -26.90
CA ASP A 7 15.37 -6.31 -25.58
C ASP A 7 13.99 -6.88 -25.27
N ALA A 8 13.97 -8.21 -25.10
CA ALA A 8 12.85 -8.96 -24.60
C ALA A 8 12.68 -8.73 -23.09
N SER A 9 12.96 -7.51 -22.59
CA SER A 9 12.37 -7.01 -21.35
C SER A 9 10.88 -6.73 -21.59
N ARG A 10 10.16 -7.78 -22.02
CA ARG A 10 8.71 -7.89 -21.80
C ARG A 10 8.49 -7.52 -20.35
N THR A 11 7.61 -6.55 -20.12
CA THR A 11 7.23 -6.06 -18.81
C THR A 11 6.66 -7.20 -17.99
N MET A 12 7.53 -7.99 -17.36
CA MET A 12 7.14 -9.04 -16.44
C MET A 12 6.47 -8.36 -15.24
N PRO A 13 5.39 -8.95 -14.71
CA PRO A 13 4.79 -8.45 -13.49
C PRO A 13 5.82 -8.44 -12.37
N LEU A 14 5.73 -7.46 -11.47
CA LEU A 14 6.58 -7.44 -10.29
C LEU A 14 6.37 -8.70 -9.47
N THR A 15 7.50 -9.29 -9.10
CA THR A 15 7.62 -10.40 -8.17
C THR A 15 8.77 -10.08 -7.22
N LEU A 16 8.90 -10.81 -6.11
CA LEU A 16 10.08 -10.68 -5.24
C LEU A 16 11.39 -10.88 -6.00
N ALA A 17 11.43 -11.84 -6.92
CA ALA A 17 12.61 -12.08 -7.76
C ALA A 17 12.93 -10.88 -8.66
N ALA A 18 11.92 -10.30 -9.32
CA ALA A 18 12.10 -9.11 -10.15
C ALA A 18 12.56 -7.90 -9.33
N LEU A 19 11.98 -7.68 -8.15
CA LEU A 19 12.39 -6.62 -7.23
C LEU A 19 13.86 -6.77 -6.81
N ARG A 20 14.30 -8.00 -6.50
CA ARG A 20 15.71 -8.30 -6.20
C ARG A 20 16.61 -7.99 -7.40
N GLN A 21 16.26 -8.47 -8.59
CA GLN A 21 17.02 -8.22 -9.82
C GLN A 21 17.13 -6.73 -10.16
N HIS A 22 16.14 -5.93 -9.78
CA HIS A 22 16.13 -4.48 -9.97
C HIS A 22 16.78 -3.69 -8.82
N GLY A 23 17.41 -4.36 -7.85
CA GLY A 23 18.07 -3.72 -6.70
C GLY A 23 17.09 -3.02 -5.75
N ALA A 24 15.78 -3.27 -5.86
CA ALA A 24 14.77 -2.62 -5.03
C ALA A 24 14.85 -3.04 -3.55
N LEU A 25 15.60 -4.11 -3.25
CA LEU A 25 15.70 -4.70 -1.93
C LEU A 25 17.05 -4.43 -1.23
N GLU A 26 18.03 -3.85 -1.92
CA GLU A 26 19.42 -3.72 -1.41
C GLU A 26 19.52 -2.84 -0.16
N ASP A 27 18.69 -1.80 -0.08
CA ASP A 27 18.76 -0.78 0.98
C ASP A 27 17.66 -0.95 2.04
N LEU A 28 16.88 -2.04 2.02
CA LEU A 28 15.76 -2.23 2.95
C LEU A 28 16.26 -2.53 4.36
N SER A 29 15.76 -1.76 5.33
CA SER A 29 16.00 -2.02 6.75
C SER A 29 14.95 -3.00 7.27
N LEU A 30 15.39 -4.23 7.58
CA LEU A 30 14.51 -5.25 8.13
C LEU A 30 14.07 -4.90 9.56
N PRO A 31 12.79 -5.14 9.91
CA PRO A 31 12.35 -4.94 11.28
C PRO A 31 13.05 -5.92 12.23
N VAL A 32 13.25 -5.46 13.46
CA VAL A 32 13.83 -6.23 14.57
C VAL A 32 12.88 -6.19 15.76
N GLY A 33 12.99 -7.18 16.65
CA GLY A 33 12.17 -7.27 17.87
C GLY A 33 10.84 -7.98 17.66
N ARG A 34 10.06 -8.09 18.74
CA ARG A 34 8.74 -8.73 18.75
C ARG A 34 7.71 -7.87 18.02
N PHE A 35 6.71 -8.52 17.44
CA PHE A 35 5.57 -7.88 16.82
C PHE A 35 4.29 -8.58 17.23
N ASP A 36 3.26 -7.80 17.51
CA ASP A 36 1.90 -8.30 17.73
C ASP A 36 0.99 -7.71 16.63
N PRO A 37 0.50 -8.54 15.69
CA PRO A 37 -0.37 -8.06 14.61
C PRO A 37 -1.73 -7.56 15.13
N ARG A 38 -2.13 -7.93 16.35
CA ARG A 38 -3.35 -7.47 17.01
C ARG A 38 -3.10 -6.30 17.96
N GLY A 39 -1.86 -5.92 18.18
CA GLY A 39 -1.45 -4.79 19.02
C GLY A 39 -1.46 -3.46 18.28
N GLU A 40 -0.94 -2.43 18.93
CA GLU A 40 -0.68 -1.15 18.27
C GLU A 40 0.63 -1.23 17.48
N TRP A 41 0.62 -0.70 16.27
CA TRP A 41 1.82 -0.67 15.43
C TRP A 41 1.79 0.48 14.43
N ARG A 42 2.97 0.82 13.94
CA ARG A 42 3.16 1.75 12.82
C ARG A 42 4.21 1.17 11.89
N HIS A 43 3.84 0.98 10.64
CA HIS A 43 4.73 0.50 9.59
C HIS A 43 4.91 1.60 8.53
N THR A 44 6.10 1.62 7.96
CA THR A 44 6.42 2.48 6.81
C THR A 44 6.86 1.60 5.66
N TYR A 45 6.36 1.91 4.48
CA TYR A 45 6.64 1.20 3.25
C TYR A 45 7.18 2.17 2.21
N GLN A 46 8.29 1.81 1.58
CA GLN A 46 8.69 2.40 0.32
C GLN A 46 7.75 1.92 -0.79
N ILE A 47 7.27 2.84 -1.61
CA ILE A 47 6.49 2.53 -2.82
C ILE A 47 7.44 2.45 -4.00
N TRP A 48 7.45 1.31 -4.68
CA TRP A 48 8.22 1.05 -5.89
C TRP A 48 7.27 0.88 -7.08
N LEU A 49 7.60 1.49 -8.22
CA LEU A 49 6.73 1.49 -9.42
C LEU A 49 7.52 1.04 -10.67
N VAL A 50 6.96 0.10 -11.44
CA VAL A 50 7.51 -0.32 -12.74
C VAL A 50 7.49 0.86 -13.72
N GLY A 51 8.50 0.91 -14.58
CA GLY A 51 8.67 1.99 -15.57
C GLY A 51 9.50 3.16 -15.05
N ASN A 52 9.75 3.20 -13.74
CA ASN A 52 10.57 4.23 -13.13
C ASN A 52 12.03 3.78 -12.97
N ARG A 53 12.66 3.25 -14.04
CA ARG A 53 14.04 2.70 -13.98
C ARG A 53 15.07 3.71 -13.45
N ALA A 54 14.82 5.02 -13.62
CA ALA A 54 15.67 6.09 -13.10
C ALA A 54 15.35 6.52 -11.65
N ARG A 55 14.29 5.97 -11.02
CA ARG A 55 13.82 6.42 -9.70
C ARG A 55 13.60 5.22 -8.78
N ARG A 56 14.58 4.98 -7.89
CA ARG A 56 14.55 3.91 -6.86
C ARG A 56 13.34 3.99 -5.90
N ILE A 57 12.77 5.18 -5.70
CA ILE A 57 11.63 5.42 -4.79
C ILE A 57 10.53 6.14 -5.57
N GLY A 58 9.38 5.49 -5.71
CA GLY A 58 8.15 6.04 -6.29
C GLY A 58 7.26 6.74 -5.27
N GLY A 59 7.46 6.51 -3.97
CA GLY A 59 6.70 7.13 -2.91
C GLY A 59 6.92 6.45 -1.56
N VAL A 60 6.10 6.83 -0.58
CA VAL A 60 6.09 6.30 0.78
C VAL A 60 4.64 6.09 1.22
N LEU A 61 4.37 5.01 1.92
CA LEU A 61 3.13 4.74 2.64
C LEU A 61 3.47 4.51 4.12
N GLN A 62 2.92 5.33 5.00
CA GLN A 62 2.91 5.11 6.44
C GLN A 62 1.52 4.65 6.86
N LEU A 63 1.47 3.54 7.57
CA LEU A 63 0.23 2.95 8.07
C LEU A 63 0.37 2.69 9.56
N GLY A 64 -0.59 3.16 10.36
CA GLY A 64 -0.65 2.90 11.79
C GLY A 64 -1.96 2.24 12.18
N ARG A 65 -1.89 1.34 13.15
CA ARG A 65 -3.03 0.69 13.79
C ARG A 65 -3.05 1.03 15.27
N SER A 66 -4.22 1.39 15.77
CA SER A 66 -4.51 1.50 17.20
C SER A 66 -5.82 0.79 17.52
N ALA A 67 -5.89 0.11 18.66
CA ALA A 67 -7.14 -0.47 19.12
C ALA A 67 -8.08 0.66 19.57
N ALA A 68 -9.36 0.62 19.17
CA ALA A 68 -10.35 1.45 19.82
C ALA A 68 -10.73 0.77 21.14
N ALA A 69 -10.76 1.53 22.24
CA ALA A 69 -11.04 0.98 23.56
C ALA A 69 -12.40 0.24 23.59
N GLY A 70 -12.35 -1.08 23.82
CA GLY A 70 -13.46 -1.90 24.31
C GLY A 70 -14.62 -2.23 23.36
N ASN A 71 -14.62 -1.78 22.10
CA ASN A 71 -15.80 -1.89 21.21
C ASN A 71 -15.62 -2.81 19.99
N GLY A 72 -14.56 -3.62 19.95
CA GLY A 72 -14.28 -4.48 18.78
C GLY A 72 -14.02 -3.68 17.50
N SER A 73 -13.52 -2.43 17.63
CA SER A 73 -13.10 -1.60 16.51
C SER A 73 -11.59 -1.35 16.55
N VAL A 74 -11.02 -1.10 15.38
CA VAL A 74 -9.64 -0.69 15.20
C VAL A 74 -9.60 0.58 14.36
N THR A 75 -8.67 1.47 14.66
CA THR A 75 -8.41 2.65 13.83
C THR A 75 -7.17 2.41 12.98
N LEU A 76 -7.30 2.65 11.67
CA LEU A 76 -6.16 2.70 10.75
C LEU A 76 -5.89 4.14 10.34
N LYS A 77 -4.64 4.58 10.47
CA LYS A 77 -4.17 5.89 10.01
C LYS A 77 -3.23 5.71 8.83
N VAL A 78 -3.54 6.38 7.73
CA VAL A 78 -2.81 6.31 6.46
C VAL A 78 -2.18 7.68 6.19
N ASP A 79 -0.90 7.71 5.86
CA ASP A 79 -0.24 8.85 5.24
C ASP A 79 0.58 8.33 4.05
N MET A 80 0.17 8.67 2.84
CA MET A 80 0.78 8.21 1.60
C MET A 80 1.26 9.42 0.80
N SER A 81 2.47 9.32 0.25
CA SER A 81 3.05 10.32 -0.64
C SER A 81 3.62 9.61 -1.87
N VAL A 82 3.06 9.86 -3.05
CA VAL A 82 3.48 9.25 -4.32
C VAL A 82 4.08 10.32 -5.23
N VAL A 83 5.31 10.11 -5.66
CA VAL A 83 6.01 11.01 -6.59
C VAL A 83 5.39 10.86 -7.98
N GLN A 84 4.92 11.98 -8.53
CA GLN A 84 4.33 12.06 -9.85
C GLN A 84 5.38 12.48 -10.90
N LEU A 85 4.92 12.63 -12.14
CA LEU A 85 5.70 13.27 -13.20
C LEU A 85 5.96 14.74 -12.85
N ALA A 86 7.00 15.32 -13.45
CA ALA A 86 7.44 16.70 -13.20
C ALA A 86 7.82 17.05 -11.74
N GLY A 87 7.95 16.05 -10.85
CA GLY A 87 8.44 16.26 -9.49
C GLY A 87 7.39 16.77 -8.50
N THR A 88 6.11 16.75 -8.87
CA THR A 88 5.02 16.93 -7.89
C THR A 88 4.80 15.65 -7.08
N ILE A 89 4.12 15.78 -5.96
CA ILE A 89 3.81 14.67 -5.05
C ILE A 89 2.30 14.64 -4.85
N HIS A 90 1.68 13.50 -5.10
CA HIS A 90 0.31 13.26 -4.65
C HIS A 90 0.36 12.77 -3.21
N ARG A 91 -0.22 13.52 -2.28
CA ARG A 91 -0.30 13.17 -0.87
C ARG A 91 -1.74 12.78 -0.52
N THR A 92 -1.90 11.68 0.19
CA THR A 92 -3.18 11.19 0.69
C THR A 92 -3.06 10.89 2.17
N LYS A 93 -3.98 11.43 2.97
CA LYS A 93 -4.12 11.10 4.38
C LYS A 93 -5.50 10.52 4.62
N ALA A 94 -5.59 9.45 5.39
CA ALA A 94 -6.87 8.88 5.76
C ALA A 94 -6.89 8.39 7.20
N THR A 95 -8.05 8.45 7.83
CA THR A 95 -8.33 7.77 9.10
C THR A 95 -9.56 6.91 8.91
N LEU A 96 -9.41 5.60 9.11
CA LEU A 96 -10.47 4.62 8.95
C LEU A 96 -10.80 4.05 10.33
N GLN A 97 -12.09 4.01 10.64
CA GLN A 97 -12.62 3.18 11.72
C GLN A 97 -13.08 1.88 11.11
N CYS A 98 -12.48 0.77 11.53
CA CYS A 98 -12.74 -0.56 11.00
C CYS A 98 -13.31 -1.46 12.10
N ALA A 99 -14.04 -2.50 11.70
CA ALA A 99 -14.35 -3.61 12.60
C ALA A 99 -13.09 -4.44 12.86
N ALA A 100 -12.98 -5.04 14.05
CA ALA A 100 -11.92 -5.99 14.40
C ALA A 100 -12.21 -7.40 13.85
N ASP A 101 -12.68 -7.50 12.61
CA ASP A 101 -13.00 -8.76 11.93
C ASP A 101 -11.83 -9.25 11.04
N PRO A 102 -11.92 -10.42 10.38
CA PRO A 102 -10.83 -10.94 9.56
C PRO A 102 -10.40 -10.05 8.40
N LEU A 103 -11.22 -9.09 7.95
CA LEU A 103 -10.94 -8.22 6.81
C LEU A 103 -10.69 -6.76 7.20
N ALA A 104 -10.76 -6.44 8.50
CA ALA A 104 -10.73 -5.07 8.99
C ALA A 104 -11.76 -4.20 8.25
N THR A 105 -13.00 -4.69 8.12
CA THR A 105 -14.03 -4.03 7.30
C THR A 105 -14.23 -2.57 7.73
N PRO A 106 -14.01 -1.60 6.82
CA PRO A 106 -14.24 -0.19 7.11
C PRO A 106 -15.69 0.08 7.51
N ARG A 107 -15.89 0.91 8.54
CA ARG A 107 -17.21 1.36 9.04
C ARG A 107 -17.43 2.85 8.82
N SER A 108 -16.37 3.63 8.91
CA SER A 108 -16.36 5.04 8.54
C SER A 108 -14.95 5.51 8.27
N TRP A 109 -14.79 6.57 7.49
CA TRP A 109 -13.48 7.15 7.24
C TRP A 109 -13.56 8.64 6.95
N GLN A 110 -12.41 9.28 7.09
CA GLN A 110 -12.09 10.59 6.55
C GLN A 110 -10.85 10.43 5.68
N ILE A 111 -10.87 11.02 4.49
CA ILE A 111 -9.76 11.01 3.54
C ILE A 111 -9.56 12.40 2.97
N GLU A 112 -8.30 12.81 2.83
CA GLU A 112 -7.90 14.02 2.16
C GLU A 112 -6.76 13.67 1.18
N SER A 113 -6.87 14.15 -0.05
CA SER A 113 -5.86 14.03 -1.09
C SER A 113 -5.52 15.40 -1.64
N THR A 114 -4.24 15.67 -1.86
CA THR A 114 -3.75 16.96 -2.40
C THR A 114 -2.49 16.75 -3.22
N ILE A 115 -2.29 17.57 -4.25
CA ILE A 115 -1.02 17.62 -4.99
C ILE A 115 -0.14 18.69 -4.35
N VAL A 116 1.08 18.31 -4.03
CA VAL A 116 2.15 19.18 -3.55
C VAL A 116 3.11 19.44 -4.71
N ASP A 117 3.45 20.71 -4.93
CA ASP A 117 4.38 21.11 -5.98
C ASP A 117 5.85 20.80 -5.61
N SER A 118 6.77 21.11 -6.53
CA SER A 118 8.21 20.89 -6.30
C SER A 118 8.80 21.75 -5.16
N SER A 119 8.10 22.80 -4.71
CA SER A 119 8.50 23.65 -3.59
C SER A 119 8.00 23.13 -2.25
N GLY A 120 7.19 22.07 -2.23
CA GLY A 120 6.56 21.56 -1.03
C GLY A 120 5.25 22.28 -0.70
N LYS A 121 4.76 23.17 -1.56
CA LYS A 121 3.50 23.90 -1.34
C LYS A 121 2.31 23.10 -1.89
N PRO A 122 1.22 22.93 -1.12
CA PRO A 122 -0.02 22.36 -1.65
C PRO A 122 -0.58 23.20 -2.79
N LEU A 123 -1.13 22.54 -3.79
CA LEU A 123 -1.93 23.16 -4.84
C LEU A 123 -3.40 23.08 -4.43
N ASP A 124 -3.91 24.13 -3.80
CA ASP A 124 -5.25 24.12 -3.15
C ASP A 124 -6.38 23.66 -4.08
N VAL A 125 -6.31 24.00 -5.37
CA VAL A 125 -7.29 23.58 -6.40
C VAL A 125 -7.34 22.07 -6.65
N THR A 126 -6.38 21.32 -6.11
CA THR A 126 -6.28 19.86 -6.24
C THR A 126 -6.68 19.13 -4.96
N THR A 127 -6.99 19.88 -3.89
CA THR A 127 -7.36 19.28 -2.61
C THR A 127 -8.79 18.75 -2.67
N VAL A 128 -8.93 17.46 -2.39
CA VAL A 128 -10.20 16.75 -2.27
C VAL A 128 -10.27 16.17 -0.87
N ALA A 129 -11.35 16.47 -0.15
CA ALA A 129 -11.62 15.94 1.18
C ALA A 129 -13.00 15.28 1.21
N GLU A 130 -13.04 14.06 1.71
CA GLU A 130 -14.26 13.25 1.79
C GLU A 130 -14.36 12.58 3.16
N SER A 131 -15.60 12.36 3.58
CA SER A 131 -15.91 11.49 4.71
C SER A 131 -16.99 10.51 4.30
N ALA A 132 -16.95 9.31 4.86
CA ALA A 132 -18.00 8.35 4.63
C ALA A 132 -18.34 7.54 5.87
N ARG A 133 -19.55 6.99 5.85
CA ARG A 133 -20.04 6.03 6.85
C ARG A 133 -20.77 4.91 6.15
N VAL A 134 -20.61 3.71 6.68
CA VAL A 134 -21.33 2.52 6.23
C VAL A 134 -22.57 2.33 7.09
N LYS A 135 -23.73 2.23 6.46
CA LYS A 135 -25.01 1.98 7.12
C LYS A 135 -25.87 1.08 6.25
N ASP A 136 -26.38 -0.01 6.82
CA ASP A 136 -27.35 -0.90 6.18
C ASP A 136 -26.96 -1.38 4.76
N GLY A 137 -25.67 -1.71 4.55
CA GLY A 137 -25.17 -2.17 3.25
C GLY A 137 -24.95 -1.05 2.22
N THR A 138 -24.97 0.21 2.67
CA THR A 138 -24.68 1.38 1.84
C THR A 138 -23.53 2.18 2.42
N ILE A 139 -22.77 2.83 1.54
CA ILE A 139 -21.75 3.81 1.87
C ILE A 139 -22.36 5.19 1.60
N GLU A 140 -22.56 5.96 2.65
CA GLU A 140 -22.96 7.37 2.57
C GLU A 140 -21.69 8.23 2.57
N VAL A 141 -21.43 8.93 1.46
CA VAL A 141 -20.24 9.77 1.28
C VAL A 141 -20.64 11.24 1.28
N THR A 142 -19.83 12.07 1.95
CA THR A 142 -19.92 13.53 1.95
C THR A 142 -18.61 14.12 1.45
N ALA A 143 -18.67 14.92 0.37
CA ALA A 143 -17.55 15.60 -0.26
C ALA A 143 -17.91 17.07 -0.49
N GLY A 144 -17.45 17.95 0.41
CA GLY A 144 -17.91 19.35 0.45
C GLY A 144 -19.42 19.43 0.67
N THR A 145 -20.14 20.08 -0.26
CA THR A 145 -21.61 20.17 -0.24
C THR A 145 -22.31 18.97 -0.87
N ARG A 146 -21.57 18.09 -1.54
CA ARG A 146 -22.14 16.93 -2.24
C ARG A 146 -22.29 15.77 -1.27
N LYS A 147 -23.42 15.08 -1.39
CA LYS A 147 -23.67 13.80 -0.74
C LYS A 147 -24.07 12.79 -1.80
N PHE A 148 -23.52 11.59 -1.70
CA PHE A 148 -23.93 10.48 -2.57
C PHE A 148 -23.91 9.18 -1.79
N VAL A 149 -24.70 8.22 -2.26
CA VAL A 149 -24.85 6.90 -1.65
C VAL A 149 -24.44 5.87 -2.67
N ARG A 150 -23.71 4.85 -2.22
CA ARG A 150 -23.34 3.69 -3.05
C ARG A 150 -23.70 2.42 -2.30
N ASN A 151 -24.26 1.46 -3.02
CA ASN A 151 -24.45 0.12 -2.47
C ASN A 151 -23.10 -0.57 -2.35
N VAL A 152 -22.90 -1.35 -1.29
CA VAL A 152 -21.70 -2.16 -1.11
C VAL A 152 -22.09 -3.59 -0.75
N ALA A 153 -21.29 -4.54 -1.21
CA ALA A 153 -21.42 -5.93 -0.78
C ALA A 153 -21.37 -6.02 0.76
N ARG A 154 -22.08 -6.98 1.34
CA ARG A 154 -22.11 -7.20 2.79
C ARG A 154 -20.71 -7.42 3.38
N VAL A 155 -19.83 -8.06 2.61
CA VAL A 155 -18.44 -8.33 2.98
C VAL A 155 -17.53 -7.54 2.04
N PHE A 156 -16.84 -6.54 2.59
CA PHE A 156 -15.91 -5.73 1.83
C PHE A 156 -14.75 -5.24 2.72
N THR A 157 -13.69 -4.77 2.07
CA THR A 157 -12.52 -4.16 2.73
C THR A 157 -11.91 -3.08 1.85
N SER A 158 -10.86 -2.40 2.31
CA SER A 158 -10.06 -1.50 1.49
C SER A 158 -8.65 -2.04 1.27
N ASN A 159 -7.96 -1.54 0.24
CA ASN A 159 -6.56 -1.89 -0.01
C ASN A 159 -5.66 -1.59 1.19
N TRP A 160 -5.91 -0.52 1.95
CA TRP A 160 -5.17 -0.24 3.19
C TRP A 160 -5.58 -1.11 4.38
N SER A 161 -6.86 -1.48 4.48
CA SER A 161 -7.34 -2.40 5.52
C SER A 161 -6.76 -3.81 5.35
N LEU A 162 -6.49 -4.22 4.10
CA LEU A 162 -5.81 -5.48 3.83
C LEU A 162 -4.38 -5.54 4.42
N PHE A 163 -3.68 -4.42 4.59
CA PHE A 163 -2.36 -4.41 5.23
C PHE A 163 -2.46 -4.78 6.72
N ASP A 164 -3.56 -4.46 7.40
CA ASP A 164 -3.85 -4.98 8.73
C ASP A 164 -4.30 -6.44 8.68
N ALA A 165 -5.27 -6.75 7.82
CA ALA A 165 -5.92 -8.06 7.77
C ALA A 165 -4.92 -9.20 7.56
N VAL A 166 -4.01 -9.08 6.57
CA VAL A 166 -3.06 -10.15 6.21
C VAL A 166 -2.11 -10.51 7.34
N GLN A 167 -1.80 -9.56 8.22
CA GLN A 167 -0.92 -9.77 9.37
C GLN A 167 -1.57 -10.60 10.47
N ARG A 168 -2.90 -10.79 10.44
CA ARG A 168 -3.66 -11.53 11.46
C ARG A 168 -4.10 -12.91 11.00
N LEU A 169 -3.80 -13.28 9.75
CA LEU A 169 -4.15 -14.56 9.15
C LEU A 169 -3.26 -15.69 9.69
N SER A 170 -3.80 -16.91 9.75
CA SER A 170 -3.19 -18.08 10.39
C SER A 170 -2.31 -18.91 9.46
N GLY A 171 -1.70 -18.30 8.44
CA GLY A 171 -0.83 -19.01 7.48
C GLY A 171 -1.62 -20.07 6.71
N GLU A 172 -1.09 -21.29 6.65
CA GLU A 172 -1.67 -22.44 5.94
C GLU A 172 -3.11 -22.77 6.33
N GLU A 173 -3.49 -22.51 7.58
CA GLU A 173 -4.83 -22.77 8.09
C GLU A 173 -5.85 -21.69 7.67
N THR A 174 -5.40 -20.65 6.97
CA THR A 174 -6.26 -19.55 6.53
C THR A 174 -7.24 -20.04 5.47
N LYS A 175 -8.53 -20.05 5.83
CA LYS A 175 -9.59 -20.26 4.86
C LYS A 175 -9.64 -19.09 3.87
N PRO A 176 -9.88 -19.35 2.58
CA PRO A 176 -10.06 -18.28 1.60
C PRO A 176 -11.15 -17.28 2.02
N LEU A 177 -10.84 -15.99 1.91
CA LEU A 177 -11.76 -14.89 2.22
C LEU A 177 -12.28 -14.31 0.90
N GLU A 178 -13.59 -14.16 0.78
CA GLU A 178 -14.26 -13.57 -0.38
C GLU A 178 -14.91 -12.24 0.00
N PHE A 179 -14.71 -11.20 -0.83
CA PHE A 179 -15.10 -9.84 -0.49
C PHE A 179 -15.19 -8.93 -1.73
N ALA A 180 -15.72 -7.72 -1.55
CA ALA A 180 -15.48 -6.60 -2.46
C ALA A 180 -14.33 -5.71 -1.94
N LEU A 181 -13.50 -5.20 -2.84
CA LEU A 181 -12.42 -4.27 -2.53
C LEU A 181 -12.86 -2.83 -2.85
N LEU A 182 -12.80 -1.96 -1.87
CA LEU A 182 -12.93 -0.51 -2.04
C LEU A 182 -11.52 0.10 -2.17
N GLU A 183 -11.02 0.17 -3.40
CA GLU A 183 -9.69 0.68 -3.72
C GLU A 183 -9.62 2.19 -3.48
N ASP A 184 -8.61 2.60 -2.69
CA ASP A 184 -8.38 3.99 -2.27
C ASP A 184 -9.65 4.67 -1.68
N LEU A 185 -10.53 3.84 -1.08
CA LEU A 185 -11.80 4.23 -0.47
C LEU A 185 -12.86 4.81 -1.42
N ASP A 186 -12.68 4.64 -2.74
CA ASP A 186 -13.62 5.17 -3.75
C ASP A 186 -14.06 4.09 -4.75
N LEU A 187 -13.12 3.38 -5.38
CA LEU A 187 -13.44 2.46 -6.48
C LEU A 187 -13.81 1.07 -5.96
N LEU A 188 -15.07 0.68 -6.08
CA LEU A 188 -15.56 -0.64 -5.69
C LEU A 188 -15.25 -1.70 -6.77
N LYS A 189 -14.60 -2.79 -6.36
CA LYS A 189 -14.26 -3.95 -7.18
C LYS A 189 -14.78 -5.22 -6.52
N GLU A 190 -15.75 -5.88 -7.14
CA GLU A 190 -16.38 -7.08 -6.59
C GLU A 190 -15.62 -8.37 -6.93
N GLY A 191 -16.04 -9.49 -6.35
CA GLY A 191 -15.51 -10.82 -6.69
C GLY A 191 -14.03 -11.00 -6.36
N GLN A 192 -13.59 -10.43 -5.24
CA GLN A 192 -12.22 -10.56 -4.75
C GLN A 192 -12.09 -11.78 -3.86
N ARG A 193 -10.92 -12.41 -3.91
CA ARG A 193 -10.58 -13.56 -3.08
C ARG A 193 -9.14 -13.44 -2.58
N LEU A 194 -8.95 -13.60 -1.28
CA LEU A 194 -7.64 -13.67 -0.62
C LEU A 194 -7.46 -15.06 -0.03
N SER A 195 -6.36 -15.74 -0.34
CA SER A 195 -6.04 -17.05 0.21
C SER A 195 -4.55 -17.18 0.54
N TYR A 196 -4.23 -18.08 1.45
CA TYR A 196 -2.86 -18.53 1.61
C TYR A 196 -2.34 -19.14 0.30
N TRP A 197 -1.06 -18.93 0.01
CA TRP A 197 -0.42 -19.41 -1.20
C TRP A 197 0.73 -20.37 -0.92
N LYS A 198 1.76 -19.92 -0.18
CA LYS A 198 2.95 -20.74 0.11
C LYS A 198 3.84 -20.12 1.18
N THR A 199 4.71 -20.94 1.77
CA THR A 199 5.90 -20.48 2.48
C THR A 199 7.12 -20.47 1.56
N MET A 200 8.07 -19.59 1.80
CA MET A 200 9.41 -19.68 1.21
C MET A 200 10.48 -19.10 2.13
N ASP A 201 11.70 -19.62 2.04
CA ASP A 201 12.87 -18.99 2.63
C ASP A 201 13.40 -17.90 1.67
N PHE A 202 13.76 -16.75 2.23
CA PHE A 202 14.15 -15.57 1.47
C PHE A 202 15.33 -14.85 2.12
N GLU A 203 16.45 -14.80 1.42
CA GLU A 203 17.62 -14.05 1.86
C GLU A 203 17.47 -12.54 1.63
N LEU A 204 17.66 -11.74 2.66
CA LEU A 204 17.65 -10.28 2.60
C LEU A 204 18.56 -9.69 3.68
N GLY A 205 19.48 -8.80 3.28
CA GLY A 205 20.41 -8.16 4.22
C GLY A 205 21.29 -9.16 4.99
N GLY A 206 21.71 -10.25 4.35
CA GLY A 206 22.50 -11.32 4.98
C GLY A 206 21.72 -12.20 5.97
N ARG A 207 20.40 -12.03 6.06
CA ARG A 207 19.51 -12.84 6.91
C ARG A 207 18.60 -13.70 6.05
N THR A 208 18.36 -14.93 6.48
CA THR A 208 17.32 -15.78 5.90
C THR A 208 16.02 -15.55 6.65
N LEU A 209 14.98 -15.14 5.93
CA LEU A 209 13.63 -14.93 6.45
C LEU A 209 12.72 -16.03 5.94
N ARG A 210 11.92 -16.63 6.82
CA ARG A 210 10.81 -17.47 6.40
C ARG A 210 9.61 -16.57 6.13
N LEU A 211 9.15 -16.55 4.89
CA LEU A 211 8.05 -15.72 4.42
C LEU A 211 6.81 -16.56 4.15
N HIS A 212 5.66 -16.09 4.62
CA HIS A 212 4.34 -16.67 4.38
C HIS A 212 3.58 -15.79 3.40
N GLY A 213 3.24 -16.37 2.25
CA GLY A 213 2.63 -15.69 1.13
C GLY A 213 1.12 -15.87 1.10
N TYR A 214 0.41 -14.76 0.94
CA TYR A 214 -1.02 -14.73 0.60
C TYR A 214 -1.20 -14.11 -0.77
N GLN A 215 -2.17 -14.61 -1.53
CA GLN A 215 -2.49 -14.11 -2.85
C GLN A 215 -3.91 -13.58 -2.88
N GLN A 216 -4.07 -12.37 -3.41
CA GLN A 216 -5.36 -11.82 -3.78
C GLN A 216 -5.53 -11.85 -5.30
N ILE A 217 -6.67 -12.36 -5.75
CA ILE A 217 -7.14 -12.32 -7.13
C ILE A 217 -8.58 -11.83 -7.17
N GLY A 218 -9.03 -11.33 -8.32
CA GLY A 218 -10.40 -10.87 -8.48
C GLY A 218 -10.58 -9.95 -9.68
N ASN A 219 -11.81 -9.50 -9.90
CA ASN A 219 -12.15 -8.63 -11.01
C ASN A 219 -11.51 -7.24 -10.86
N GLY A 220 -11.01 -6.68 -11.96
CA GLY A 220 -10.49 -5.30 -11.98
C GLY A 220 -9.18 -5.08 -11.21
N ILE A 221 -8.46 -6.14 -10.82
CA ILE A 221 -7.14 -6.05 -10.19
C ILE A 221 -6.11 -6.93 -10.91
N LEU A 222 -4.84 -6.54 -10.83
CA LEU A 222 -3.74 -7.47 -11.06
C LEU A 222 -3.51 -8.28 -9.78
N PRO A 223 -3.10 -9.56 -9.88
CA PRO A 223 -2.82 -10.37 -8.71
C PRO A 223 -1.92 -9.66 -7.71
N TYR A 224 -2.36 -9.63 -6.45
CA TYR A 224 -1.62 -9.09 -5.32
C TYR A 224 -0.98 -10.24 -4.55
N GLN A 225 0.27 -10.06 -4.14
CA GLN A 225 1.01 -10.97 -3.26
C GLN A 225 1.38 -10.22 -1.99
N TYR A 226 0.99 -10.76 -0.85
CA TYR A 226 1.34 -10.27 0.47
C TYR A 226 2.29 -11.25 1.13
N TRP A 227 3.40 -10.76 1.67
CA TRP A 227 4.43 -11.57 2.28
C TRP A 227 4.65 -11.12 3.72
N VAL A 228 4.31 -11.99 4.67
CA VAL A 228 4.54 -11.76 6.09
C VAL A 228 5.69 -12.64 6.60
N ASP A 229 6.41 -12.21 7.64
CA ASP A 229 7.42 -13.05 8.30
C ASP A 229 6.80 -14.00 9.35
N ASP A 230 7.62 -14.79 10.05
CA ASP A 230 7.18 -15.69 11.13
C ASP A 230 6.53 -14.96 12.32
N GLN A 231 6.72 -13.64 12.45
CA GLN A 231 6.02 -12.82 13.44
C GLN A 231 4.73 -12.23 12.88
N HIS A 232 4.36 -12.59 11.64
CA HIS A 232 3.25 -12.07 10.87
C HIS A 232 3.33 -10.56 10.54
N ARG A 233 4.53 -9.97 10.51
CA ARG A 233 4.73 -8.61 9.98
C ARG A 233 4.65 -8.62 8.47
N LEU A 234 3.82 -7.76 7.88
CA LEU A 234 3.79 -7.57 6.43
C LEU A 234 5.05 -6.85 5.97
N LEU A 235 5.93 -7.58 5.29
CA LEU A 235 7.18 -7.04 4.73
C LEU A 235 7.01 -6.56 3.29
N PHE A 236 6.21 -7.26 2.48
CA PHE A 236 6.02 -6.92 1.07
C PHE A 236 4.56 -7.06 0.66
N ALA A 237 4.03 -6.05 -0.05
CA ALA A 237 2.78 -6.16 -0.80
C ALA A 237 3.05 -5.79 -2.26
N ILE A 238 2.87 -6.73 -3.19
CA ILE A 238 3.33 -6.62 -4.57
C ILE A 238 2.16 -6.87 -5.51
N SER A 239 1.96 -6.01 -6.49
CA SER A 239 0.97 -6.22 -7.56
C SER A 239 1.46 -5.62 -8.86
N GLY A 240 1.53 -6.42 -9.91
CA GLY A 240 1.73 -5.96 -11.28
C GLY A 240 2.84 -4.91 -11.45
N VAL A 241 2.46 -3.63 -11.35
CA VAL A 241 3.35 -2.48 -11.55
C VAL A 241 3.74 -1.73 -10.26
N ARG A 242 3.26 -2.14 -9.09
CA ARG A 242 3.51 -1.48 -7.80
C ARG A 242 3.96 -2.49 -6.75
N ALA A 243 4.91 -2.10 -5.92
CA ALA A 243 5.24 -2.80 -4.69
C ALA A 243 5.32 -1.84 -3.51
N TYR A 244 4.94 -2.33 -2.34
CA TYR A 244 5.12 -1.71 -1.05
C TYR A 244 6.12 -2.56 -0.28
N LEU A 245 7.27 -1.98 0.04
CA LEU A 245 8.40 -2.67 0.65
C LEU A 245 8.61 -2.08 2.03
N PHE A 246 8.55 -2.90 3.08
CA PHE A 246 8.74 -2.42 4.45
C PHE A 246 10.10 -1.74 4.56
N ASP A 247 10.07 -0.48 4.98
CA ASP A 247 11.23 0.38 5.03
C ASP A 247 10.98 1.56 5.99
N PRO A 248 11.48 1.50 7.24
CA PRO A 248 11.34 2.60 8.19
C PRO A 248 12.04 3.89 7.72
N GLU A 249 13.06 3.78 6.86
CA GLU A 249 13.86 4.91 6.38
C GLU A 249 13.31 5.54 5.08
N ALA A 250 12.23 4.99 4.53
CA ALA A 250 11.64 5.47 3.27
C ALA A 250 11.31 6.98 3.27
N PRO A 251 10.78 7.59 4.36
CA PRO A 251 10.51 9.03 4.42
C PRO A 251 11.78 9.86 4.25
N ASN A 252 12.85 9.50 4.97
CA ASN A 252 14.14 10.18 4.92
C ASN A 252 14.74 10.10 3.52
N ARG A 253 14.69 8.92 2.89
CA ARG A 253 15.19 8.72 1.53
C ARG A 253 14.37 9.48 0.48
N LEU A 254 13.05 9.55 0.65
CA LEU A 254 12.19 10.35 -0.21
C LEU A 254 12.54 11.84 -0.07
N GLU A 255 12.71 12.35 1.15
CA GLU A 255 13.08 13.75 1.39
C GLU A 255 14.43 14.11 0.77
N GLN A 256 15.47 13.31 1.03
CA GLN A 256 16.81 13.51 0.45
C GLN A 256 16.76 13.55 -1.08
N ARG A 257 15.94 12.69 -1.68
CA ARG A 257 15.73 12.64 -3.13
C ARG A 257 15.09 13.93 -3.66
N LEU A 258 14.09 14.45 -2.96
CA LEU A 258 13.39 15.68 -3.35
C LEU A 258 14.29 16.92 -3.23
N GLN A 259 15.24 16.90 -2.30
CA GLN A 259 16.19 18.00 -2.07
C GLN A 259 17.47 17.90 -2.92
N GLY A 260 17.78 16.72 -3.49
CA GLY A 260 19.05 16.43 -4.14
C GLY A 260 19.34 17.17 -5.46
N PRO A 261 20.59 17.13 -5.97
CA PRO A 261 21.05 17.90 -7.14
C PRO A 261 20.26 17.62 -8.44
N ALA A 262 19.70 16.42 -8.58
CA ALA A 262 18.84 16.05 -9.70
C ALA A 262 17.54 16.86 -9.74
N ALA A 263 17.00 17.26 -8.59
CA ALA A 263 15.84 18.15 -8.50
C ALA A 263 16.19 19.60 -8.91
N ARG A 264 17.43 20.04 -8.64
CA ARG A 264 17.91 21.40 -8.98
C ARG A 264 18.11 21.60 -10.49
N LYS A 265 18.62 20.59 -11.21
CA LYS A 265 18.84 20.69 -12.68
C LYS A 265 17.55 20.82 -13.50
N GLY A 266 16.41 20.34 -12.99
CA GLY A 266 15.11 20.52 -13.63
C GLY A 266 14.51 21.92 -13.47
N ARG A 267 14.91 22.67 -12.43
CA ARG A 267 14.46 24.04 -12.17
C ARG A 267 15.14 25.11 -13.03
N GLN A 268 16.35 24.84 -13.53
CA GLN A 268 17.11 25.82 -14.33
C GLN A 268 16.79 25.81 -15.83
N LYS A 269 15.91 24.91 -16.30
CA LYS A 269 15.56 24.76 -17.73
C LYS A 269 14.11 25.16 -18.06
N ARG A 270 13.43 25.86 -17.16
CA ARG A 270 12.11 26.46 -17.38
C ARG A 270 12.19 27.93 -17.09
#